data_AF-A0A4V6MTA4-F1
#
_entry.id   AF-A0A4V6MTA4-F1
#
_cell.length_a   1.000
_cell.length_b   1.000
_cell.length_c   1.000
_cell.angle_alpha   90.00
_cell.angle_beta   90.00
_cell.angle_gamma   90.00
#
_symmetry.space_group_name_H-M   'P 1'
#
loop_
_entity.id
_entity.type
_entity.pdbx_description
1 polymer ?
#
loop_
_entity_poly.entity_id
_entity_poly.type
_entity_poly.pdbx_seq_one_letter_code
_entity_poly.pdbx_strand_id
1 'polypeptide(L)'
;MKLFYLCFSMAVFIPMIINLGVMYYICYFKLEEIESHLKNSLIVDVNRRSAAYDRMLRLGQINGMLRARKTFLLQADPKAIRDVNDFPIHLKTLVTRSFDVLTICVIGMVMLCGWVTFAGPIK
;
A
#
# COMPACT_ATOMS: atom_id res chain seq x y z
N MET A 1 8.25 31.55 -7.31
CA MET A 1 8.10 30.15 -7.78
C MET A 1 8.98 29.16 -7.01
N LYS A 2 10.28 29.42 -6.78
CA LYS A 2 11.18 28.51 -6.04
C LYS A 2 10.69 28.14 -4.62
N LEU A 3 10.18 29.10 -3.85
CA LEU A 3 9.66 28.88 -2.50
C LEU A 3 8.43 27.95 -2.49
N PHE A 4 7.48 28.16 -3.41
CA PHE A 4 6.29 27.30 -3.55
C PHE A 4 6.66 25.87 -3.94
N TYR A 5 7.61 25.71 -4.86
CA TYR A 5 8.12 24.40 -5.25
C TYR A 5 8.77 23.66 -4.07
N LEU A 6 9.62 24.36 -3.31
CA LEU A 6 10.25 23.80 -2.11
C LEU A 6 9.22 23.38 -1.07
N CYS A 7 8.27 24.25 -0.73
CA CYS A 7 7.21 23.91 0.22
C CYS A 7 6.37 22.72 -0.24
N PHE A 8 5.99 22.67 -1.52
CA PHE A 8 5.21 21.56 -2.07
C PHE A 8 6.02 20.26 -2.09
N SER A 9 7.31 20.32 -2.43
CA SER A 9 8.19 19.15 -2.38
C SER A 9 8.31 18.60 -0.96
N MET A 10 8.57 19.45 0.04
CA MET A 10 8.64 19.01 1.44
C MET A 10 7.31 18.41 1.91
N ALA A 11 6.18 19.01 1.52
CA ALA A 11 4.85 18.52 1.85
C ALA A 11 4.53 17.15 1.24
N VAL A 12 5.23 16.71 0.19
CA VAL A 12 5.08 15.38 -0.41
C VAL A 12 6.13 14.39 0.15
N PHE A 13 7.39 14.81 0.28
CA PHE A 13 8.49 13.95 0.72
C PHE A 13 8.39 13.55 2.19
N ILE A 14 8.05 14.49 3.08
CA ILE A 14 7.96 14.22 4.52
C ILE A 14 6.92 13.13 4.82
N PRO A 15 5.65 13.25 4.39
CA PRO A 15 4.67 12.20 4.65
C PRO A 15 5.00 10.89 3.93
N MET A 16 5.66 10.95 2.76
CA MET A 16 6.11 9.74 2.06
C MET A 16 7.10 8.93 2.90
N ILE A 17 8.13 9.58 3.49
CA ILE A 17 9.13 8.91 4.31
C ILE A 17 8.49 8.34 5.59
N ILE A 18 7.64 9.12 6.26
CA ILE A 18 6.93 8.67 7.46
C ILE A 18 6.07 7.44 7.14
N ASN A 19 5.33 7.49 6.03
CA ASN A 19 4.45 6.42 5.63
C ASN A 19 5.21 5.15 5.21
N LEU A 20 6.39 5.28 4.58
CA LEU A 20 7.28 4.14 4.33
C LEU A 20 7.72 3.48 5.65
N GLY A 21 8.05 4.27 6.67
CA GLY A 21 8.34 3.75 8.02
C GLY A 21 7.17 2.99 8.63
N VAL A 22 5.94 3.52 8.50
CA VAL A 22 4.72 2.84 8.95
C VAL A 22 4.49 1.54 8.19
N MET A 23 4.64 1.53 6.86
CA MET A 23 4.50 0.32 6.06
C MET A 23 5.55 -0.72 6.44
N TYR A 24 6.79 -0.32 6.71
CA TYR A 24 7.84 -1.22 7.18
C TYR A 24 7.49 -1.80 8.54
N TYR A 25 7.01 -0.97 9.48
CA TYR A 25 6.52 -1.45 10.77
C TYR A 25 5.39 -2.48 10.61
N ILE A 26 4.41 -2.21 9.75
CA ILE A 26 3.32 -3.16 9.47
C ILE A 26 3.87 -4.47 8.89
N CYS A 27 4.78 -4.39 7.92
CA CYS A 27 5.40 -5.57 7.29
C CYS A 27 6.14 -6.46 8.28
N TYR A 28 6.78 -5.89 9.31
CA TYR A 28 7.59 -6.65 10.25
C TYR A 28 6.82 -7.12 11.48
N PHE A 29 5.91 -6.30 12.00
CA PHE A 29 5.24 -6.57 13.28
C PHE A 29 3.78 -6.99 13.14
N LYS A 30 3.10 -6.62 12.05
CA LYS A 30 1.65 -6.87 11.87
C LYS A 30 1.34 -7.79 10.71
N LEU A 31 2.29 -8.10 9.84
CA LEU A 31 2.06 -8.93 8.65
C LEU A 31 1.61 -10.34 9.02
N GLU A 32 2.24 -10.99 10.00
CA GLU A 32 1.84 -12.32 10.44
C GLU A 32 0.43 -12.34 11.06
N GLU A 33 0.09 -11.29 11.82
CA GLU A 33 -1.26 -11.11 12.37
C GLU A 33 -2.29 -10.95 11.24
N ILE A 34 -2.00 -10.12 10.24
CA ILE A 34 -2.85 -9.91 9.05
C ILE A 34 -3.02 -11.20 8.26
N GLU A 35 -1.94 -11.93 7.99
CA GLU A 35 -1.98 -13.23 7.29
C GLU A 35 -2.77 -14.27 8.09
N SER A 36 -2.75 -14.21 9.43
CA SER A 36 -3.51 -15.12 10.29
C SER A 36 -5.04 -14.94 10.18
N HIS A 37 -5.51 -13.80 9.70
CA HIS A 37 -6.92 -13.56 9.41
C HIS A 37 -7.34 -14.02 8.00
N LEU A 38 -6.38 -14.40 7.14
CA LEU A 38 -6.59 -14.80 5.75
C LEU A 38 -6.20 -16.27 5.51
N LYS A 39 -6.40 -17.13 6.50
CA LYS A 39 -5.95 -18.54 6.50
C LYS A 39 -6.59 -19.39 5.39
N ASN A 40 -7.78 -19.05 4.93
CA ASN A 40 -8.47 -19.79 3.88
C ASN A 40 -8.09 -19.33 2.47
N SER A 41 -7.32 -18.25 2.35
CA SER A 41 -6.82 -17.76 1.06
C SER A 41 -5.67 -18.63 0.55
N LEU A 42 -5.86 -19.20 -0.64
CA LEU A 42 -4.81 -19.93 -1.34
C LEU A 42 -3.68 -18.99 -1.79
N ILE A 43 -4.02 -17.77 -2.20
CA ILE A 43 -3.03 -16.77 -2.63
C ILE A 43 -2.11 -16.40 -1.47
N VAL A 44 -2.66 -16.13 -0.29
CA VAL A 44 -1.87 -15.78 0.89
C VAL A 44 -1.02 -16.96 1.36
N ASP A 45 -1.55 -18.19 1.38
CA ASP A 45 -0.77 -19.37 1.79
C ASP A 45 0.41 -19.67 0.86
N VAL A 46 0.19 -19.57 -0.47
CA VAL A 46 1.27 -19.75 -1.46
C VAL A 46 2.36 -18.69 -1.30
N ASN A 47 1.97 -17.42 -1.17
CA ASN A 47 2.93 -16.32 -1.03
C ASN A 47 3.65 -16.38 0.32
N ARG A 48 2.99 -16.87 1.38
CA ARG A 48 3.60 -17.08 2.69
C ARG A 48 4.79 -18.03 2.63
N ARG A 49 4.64 -19.13 1.89
CA ARG A 49 5.64 -20.19 1.72
C ARG A 49 6.78 -19.81 0.76
N SER A 50 6.59 -18.79 -0.06
CA SER A 50 7.60 -18.36 -1.03
C SER A 50 8.67 -17.47 -0.37
N ALA A 51 9.84 -18.04 -0.09
CA ALA A 51 10.98 -17.31 0.48
C ALA A 51 11.48 -16.15 -0.39
N ALA A 52 11.17 -16.17 -1.70
CA ALA A 52 11.52 -15.11 -2.64
C ALA A 52 10.55 -13.91 -2.61
N TYR A 53 9.39 -14.06 -1.95
CA TYR A 53 8.36 -13.01 -1.94
C TYR A 53 8.58 -12.04 -0.79
N ASP A 54 9.03 -10.83 -1.12
CA ASP A 54 9.29 -9.78 -0.14
C ASP A 54 8.03 -9.45 0.69
N ARG A 55 8.23 -9.15 1.98
CA ARG A 55 7.14 -8.88 2.93
C ARG A 55 6.26 -7.72 2.46
N MET A 56 6.85 -6.71 1.84
CA MET A 56 6.13 -5.55 1.32
C MET A 56 5.26 -5.90 0.12
N LEU A 57 5.73 -6.81 -0.75
CA LEU A 57 4.94 -7.31 -1.88
C LEU A 57 3.73 -8.13 -1.39
N ARG A 58 3.91 -8.97 -0.37
CA ARG A 58 2.80 -9.73 0.24
C ARG A 58 1.75 -8.78 0.83
N LEU A 59 2.19 -7.77 1.58
CA LEU A 59 1.29 -6.77 2.15
C LEU A 59 0.54 -6.00 1.04
N GLY A 60 1.21 -5.70 -0.07
CA GLY A 60 0.60 -5.07 -1.25
C GLY A 60 -0.49 -5.93 -1.89
N GLN A 61 -0.24 -7.23 -2.04
CA GLN A 61 -1.26 -8.16 -2.54
C GLN A 61 -2.45 -8.29 -1.60
N ILE A 62 -2.20 -8.38 -0.29
CA ILE A 62 -3.26 -8.40 0.72
C ILE A 62 -4.10 -7.12 0.64
N ASN A 63 -3.46 -5.95 0.53
CA ASN A 63 -4.19 -4.70 0.31
C ASN A 63 -5.03 -4.74 -0.97
N GLY A 64 -4.49 -5.29 -2.06
CA GLY A 64 -5.22 -5.52 -3.30
C GLY A 64 -6.45 -6.39 -3.10
N MET A 65 -6.33 -7.51 -2.38
CA MET A 65 -7.45 -8.39 -2.05
C MET A 65 -8.50 -7.70 -1.18
N LEU A 66 -8.08 -6.93 -0.17
CA LEU A 66 -9.00 -6.20 0.73
C LEU A 66 -9.79 -5.09 0.01
N ARG A 67 -9.25 -4.55 -1.09
CA ARG A 67 -9.90 -3.52 -1.93
C ARG A 67 -10.61 -4.10 -3.15
N ALA A 68 -10.31 -5.32 -3.55
CA ALA A 68 -10.90 -5.96 -4.71
C ALA A 68 -12.43 -6.08 -4.56
N ARG A 69 -13.13 -5.97 -5.69
CA ARG A 69 -14.57 -6.24 -5.71
C ARG A 69 -14.82 -7.71 -5.39
N LYS A 70 -15.92 -7.99 -4.68
CA LYS A 70 -16.34 -9.36 -4.35
C LYS A 70 -16.43 -10.27 -5.58
N THR A 71 -16.85 -9.73 -6.72
CA THR A 71 -16.91 -10.48 -8.00
C THR A 71 -15.54 -10.93 -8.50
N PHE A 72 -14.50 -10.11 -8.33
CA PHE A 72 -13.13 -10.47 -8.68
C PHE A 72 -12.59 -11.53 -7.70
N LEU A 73 -12.82 -11.35 -6.40
CA LEU A 73 -12.42 -12.33 -5.39
C LEU A 73 -13.12 -13.68 -5.59
N LEU A 74 -14.38 -13.70 -6.01
CA LEU A 74 -15.11 -14.94 -6.34
C LEU A 74 -14.43 -15.75 -7.43
N GLN A 75 -13.81 -15.08 -8.41
CA GLN A 75 -13.13 -15.75 -9.51
C GLN A 75 -11.69 -16.14 -9.14
N ALA A 76 -10.96 -15.27 -8.42
CA ALA A 76 -9.55 -15.48 -8.11
C ALA A 76 -9.30 -16.36 -6.87
N ASP A 77 -10.04 -16.12 -5.78
CA ASP A 77 -9.89 -16.86 -4.52
C ASP A 77 -11.22 -16.86 -3.72
N PRO A 78 -12.20 -17.70 -4.12
CA PRO A 78 -13.54 -17.69 -3.53
C PRO A 78 -13.52 -18.04 -2.03
N LYS A 79 -12.52 -18.79 -1.56
CA LYS A 79 -12.37 -19.15 -0.14
C LYS A 79 -11.93 -17.96 0.71
N ALA A 80 -11.21 -17.01 0.14
CA ALA A 80 -10.78 -15.79 0.83
C ALA A 80 -11.91 -14.79 1.11
N ILE A 81 -13.08 -14.91 0.47
CA ILE A 81 -14.17 -13.93 0.61
C ILE A 81 -14.68 -13.84 2.04
N ARG A 82 -14.81 -14.99 2.70
CA ARG A 82 -15.30 -15.04 4.08
C ARG A 82 -14.29 -14.34 4.99
N ASP A 83 -13.02 -14.68 4.84
CA ASP A 83 -11.92 -14.07 5.58
C ASP A 83 -11.81 -12.55 5.34
N VAL A 84 -12.01 -12.09 4.11
CA VAL A 84 -12.00 -10.66 3.76
C VAL A 84 -13.21 -9.91 4.34
N ASN A 85 -14.38 -10.56 4.43
CA ASN A 85 -15.58 -9.96 5.04
C ASN A 85 -15.47 -9.91 6.57
N ASP A 86 -14.91 -10.95 7.18
CA ASP A 86 -14.71 -11.05 8.63
C ASP A 86 -13.42 -10.34 9.10
N PHE A 87 -12.69 -9.73 8.17
CA PHE A 87 -11.40 -9.12 8.44
C PHE A 87 -11.54 -7.91 9.40
N PRO A 88 -10.69 -7.81 10.44
CA PRO A 88 -10.78 -6.73 11.41
C PRO A 88 -10.62 -5.35 10.75
N ILE A 89 -11.62 -4.50 10.96
CA ILE A 89 -11.73 -3.16 10.35
C ILE A 89 -10.49 -2.31 10.66
N HIS A 90 -9.98 -2.36 11.89
CA HIS A 90 -8.80 -1.60 12.29
C HIS A 90 -7.56 -1.94 11.43
N LEU A 91 -7.26 -3.22 11.23
CA LEU A 91 -6.13 -3.65 10.40
C LEU A 91 -6.37 -3.30 8.92
N LYS A 92 -7.60 -3.47 8.43
CA LYS A 92 -7.96 -3.11 7.05
C LYS A 92 -7.71 -1.63 6.79
N THR A 93 -8.25 -0.77 7.66
CA THR A 93 -8.09 0.68 7.54
C THR A 93 -6.63 1.08 7.65
N LEU A 94 -5.87 0.48 8.56
CA LEU A 94 -4.43 0.76 8.71
C LEU A 94 -3.66 0.47 7.41
N VAL A 95 -3.84 -0.73 6.85
CA VAL A 95 -3.17 -1.14 5.60
C VAL A 95 -3.64 -0.27 4.44
N THR A 96 -4.95 -0.16 4.22
CA THR A 96 -5.48 0.60 3.09
C THR A 96 -5.10 2.08 3.14
N ARG A 97 -5.19 2.73 4.31
CA ARG A 97 -4.75 4.13 4.46
C ARG A 97 -3.27 4.31 4.17
N SER A 98 -2.43 3.38 4.62
CA SER A 98 -0.99 3.46 4.36
C SER A 98 -0.69 3.42 2.85
N PHE A 99 -1.37 2.54 2.11
CA PHE A 99 -1.24 2.51 0.65
C PHE A 99 -1.84 3.74 -0.04
N ASP A 100 -2.93 4.30 0.49
CA ASP A 100 -3.53 5.53 -0.06
C ASP A 100 -2.61 6.74 0.10
N VAL A 101 -2.00 6.91 1.27
CA VAL A 101 -1.02 7.98 1.52
C VAL A 101 0.16 7.84 0.56
N LEU A 102 0.69 6.62 0.37
CA LEU A 102 1.77 6.38 -0.59
C LEU A 102 1.34 6.76 -2.02
N THR A 103 0.13 6.38 -2.42
CA THR A 103 -0.41 6.66 -3.76
C THR A 103 -0.55 8.17 -4.00
N ILE A 104 -1.09 8.90 -3.03
CA ILE A 104 -1.20 10.37 -3.09
C ILE A 104 0.18 11.01 -3.20
N CYS A 105 1.16 10.53 -2.43
CA CYS A 105 2.53 11.04 -2.49
C CYS A 105 3.17 10.79 -3.86
N VAL A 106 2.98 9.60 -4.44
CA VAL A 106 3.48 9.27 -5.79
C VAL A 106 2.83 10.16 -6.85
N ILE A 107 1.52 10.40 -6.78
CA ILE A 107 0.84 11.34 -7.69
C ILE A 107 1.42 12.75 -7.53
N GLY A 108 1.62 13.22 -6.30
CA GLY A 108 2.26 14.51 -6.01
C GLY A 108 3.67 14.61 -6.59
N MET A 109 4.45 13.52 -6.54
CA MET A 109 5.78 13.44 -7.15
C MET A 109 5.73 13.51 -8.68
N VAL A 110 4.79 12.82 -9.33
CA VAL A 110 4.61 12.90 -10.79
C VAL A 110 4.24 14.31 -11.22
N MET A 111 3.36 14.99 -10.46
CA MET A 111 3.01 16.39 -10.70
C MET A 111 4.22 17.32 -10.54
N LEU A 112 5.05 17.11 -9.51
CA LEU A 112 6.30 17.85 -9.31
C LEU A 112 7.28 17.67 -10.46
N CYS A 113 7.48 16.44 -10.92
CA CYS A 113 8.34 16.13 -12.06
C CYS A 113 7.82 16.79 -13.34
N GLY A 114 6.51 16.71 -13.59
CA GLY A 114 5.88 17.41 -14.71
C GLY A 114 6.10 18.92 -14.65
N TRP A 115 5.96 19.52 -13.46
CA TRP A 115 6.18 20.96 -13.26
C TRP A 115 7.60 21.40 -13.63
N VAL A 116 8.63 20.62 -13.25
CA VAL A 116 10.03 20.91 -13.61
C VAL A 116 10.23 20.84 -15.12
N THR A 117 9.58 19.90 -15.80
CA THR A 117 9.66 19.75 -17.26
C THR A 117 9.01 20.93 -17.99
N PHE A 118 7.88 21.44 -17.51
CA PHE A 118 7.16 22.56 -18.16
C PHE A 118 7.72 23.94 -17.79
N ALA A 119 8.21 24.14 -16.57
CA ALA A 119 8.74 25.43 -16.10
C ALA A 119 10.23 25.65 -16.45
N GLY A 120 10.90 24.64 -17.01
CA GLY A 120 12.34 24.62 -17.22
C GLY A 120 13.13 24.35 -15.91
N PRO A 121 14.38 23.85 -15.99
CA PRO A 121 15.20 23.65 -14.81
C PRO A 121 15.35 24.98 -14.06
N ILE A 122 15.08 24.94 -12.77
CA ILE A 122 15.18 26.09 -11.87
C ILE A 122 16.66 26.54 -11.85
N LYS A 123 17.04 27.46 -12.74
CA LYS A 123 18.31 28.21 -12.67
C LYS A 123 18.21 29.26 -11.57
#